data_AF-A0A2T9YEL9-F1
#
_entry.id   AF-A0A2T9YEL9-F1
#
_cell.length_a   1.000
_cell.length_b   1.000
_cell.length_c   1.000
_cell.angle_alpha   90.00
_cell.angle_beta   90.00
_cell.angle_gamma   90.00
#
_symmetry.space_group_name_H-M   'P 1'
#
loop_
_entity.id
_entity.type
_entity.pdbx_description
1 polymer ?
#
loop_
_entity_poly.entity_id
_entity_poly.type
_entity_poly.pdbx_seq_one_letter_code
_entity_poly.pdbx_strand_id
1 'polypeptide(L)' 'MYLDSLLGKNDSCLMALLDYIDNESDIPVQKNGYDCGVFTAVFAEHASRGAEFIFSQQDMKYYRKKIMLEILSNQIY' A
#
# COMPACT_ATOMS: atom_id res chain seq x y z
N MET A 1 23.21 5.76 12.86
CA MET A 1 23.38 5.84 14.33
C MET A 1 22.39 6.87 14.83
N TYR A 2 21.28 6.42 15.42
CA TYR A 2 20.33 7.32 16.06
C TYR A 2 20.92 7.71 17.42
N LEU A 3 21.36 8.96 17.54
CA LEU A 3 21.86 9.53 18.80
C LEU A 3 20.67 10.11 19.55
N ASP A 4 20.36 9.58 20.72
CA ASP A 4 19.45 10.29 21.63
C ASP A 4 20.16 11.53 22.23
N SER A 5 19.39 12.41 22.87
CA SER A 5 19.89 13.63 23.50
C SER A 5 20.88 13.39 24.65
N LEU A 6 21.12 12.13 25.03
CA LEU A 6 22.04 11.69 26.06
C LEU A 6 23.27 10.94 25.48
N LEU A 7 23.46 10.97 24.15
CA LEU A 7 24.54 10.27 23.44
C LEU A 7 24.51 8.74 23.64
N GLY A 8 23.37 8.19 24.07
CA GLY A 8 23.13 6.77 24.20
C GLY A 8 22.91 6.14 22.81
N LYS A 9 23.46 4.94 22.60
CA LYS A 9 23.03 4.08 21.50
C LYS A 9 21.73 3.41 21.91
N ASN A 10 20.62 3.89 21.36
CA ASN A 10 19.32 3.23 21.55
C ASN A 10 19.07 2.25 20.39
N ASP A 11 19.78 1.12 20.43
CA ASP A 11 19.67 0.08 19.41
C ASP A 11 18.23 -0.46 19.33
N SER A 12 17.50 -0.49 20.44
CA SER A 12 16.10 -0.94 20.48
C SER A 12 15.14 -0.01 19.71
N CYS A 13 15.24 1.31 19.87
CA CYS A 13 14.42 2.25 19.10
C CYS A 13 14.80 2.26 17.62
N LEU A 14 16.09 2.09 17.30
CA LEU A 14 16.51 1.95 15.90
C LEU A 14 15.94 0.69 15.26
N MET A 15 15.92 -0.44 15.98
CA MET A 15 15.33 -1.69 15.48
C MET A 15 13.82 -1.57 15.28
N ALA A 16 13.09 -0.93 16.20
CA ALA A 16 11.66 -0.69 16.03
C ALA A 16 11.35 0.20 14.80
N LEU A 17 12.18 1.22 14.55
CA LEU A 17 12.04 2.07 13.37
C LEU A 17 12.37 1.31 12.09
N LEU A 18 13.42 0.49 12.09
CA LEU A 18 13.80 -0.34 10.94
C LEU A 18 12.71 -1.36 10.62
N ASP A 19 12.17 -2.04 11.63
CA ASP A 19 11.04 -2.96 11.48
C ASP A 19 9.81 -2.26 10.89
N TYR A 20 9.45 -1.07 11.39
CA TYR A 20 8.35 -0.29 10.84
C TYR A 20 8.57 0.06 9.35
N ILE A 21 9.78 0.50 8.98
CA ILE A 21 10.12 0.86 7.60
C ILE A 21 10.15 -0.38 6.68
N ASP A 22 10.66 -1.51 7.16
CA ASP A 22 10.75 -2.75 6.38
C ASP A 22 9.34 -3.27 6.08
N ASN A 23 8.44 -3.26 7.08
CA ASN A 23 7.04 -3.64 6.91
C ASN A 23 6.26 -2.69 5.96
N GLU A 24 6.58 -1.39 5.92
CA GLU A 24 5.98 -0.46 4.93
C GLU A 24 6.43 -0.75 3.49
N SER A 25 7.61 -1.38 3.30
CA SER A 25 8.20 -1.63 1.98
C SER A 25 7.44 -2.70 1.18
N ASP A 26 6.70 -3.57 1.86
CA ASP A 26 5.94 -4.67 1.24
C ASP A 26 4.55 -4.23 0.74
N ILE A 27 4.12 -3.01 1.05
CA ILE A 27 2.80 -2.51 0.63
C ILE A 27 2.87 -1.98 -0.81
N PRO A 28 1.92 -2.35 -1.70
CA PRO A 28 1.86 -1.79 -3.05
C PRO A 28 1.73 -0.26 -3.05
N VAL A 29 2.66 0.42 -3.71
CA VAL A 29 2.66 1.89 -3.85
C VAL A 29 2.44 2.35 -5.29
N GLN A 30 1.69 3.44 -5.45
CA GLN A 30 1.57 4.12 -6.74
C GLN A 30 2.90 4.77 -7.17
N LYS A 31 3.17 4.78 -8.46
CA LYS A 31 4.38 5.38 -9.08
C LYS A 31 4.04 6.45 -10.13
N ASN A 32 2.81 6.96 -10.10
CA ASN A 32 2.34 8.07 -10.93
C ASN A 32 1.36 8.96 -10.13
N GLY A 33 0.97 10.10 -10.70
CA GLY A 33 0.11 11.10 -10.04
C GLY A 33 -1.40 10.91 -10.21
N TYR A 34 -1.87 9.81 -10.81
CA TYR A 34 -3.29 9.67 -11.19
C TYR A 34 -3.93 8.34 -10.77
N ASP A 35 -3.16 7.35 -10.31
CA ASP A 35 -3.69 6.05 -9.89
C ASP A 35 -4.12 6.00 -8.40
N CYS A 36 -4.05 7.09 -7.64
CA CYS A 36 -4.42 7.10 -6.21
C CYS A 36 -5.83 6.55 -5.93
N GLY A 37 -6.81 6.94 -6.73
CA GLY A 37 -8.18 6.43 -6.61
C GLY A 37 -8.29 4.95 -6.99
N VAL A 38 -7.47 4.48 -7.93
CA VAL A 38 -7.43 3.06 -8.36
C VAL A 38 -6.85 2.22 -7.24
N PHE A 39 -5.69 2.60 -6.68
CA PHE A 39 -5.09 1.94 -5.52
C PHE A 39 -6.07 1.90 -4.34
N THR A 40 -6.73 3.02 -4.03
CA THR A 40 -7.72 3.10 -2.94
C THR A 40 -8.84 2.07 -3.13
N ALA A 41 -9.40 1.96 -4.34
CA ALA A 41 -10.45 0.99 -4.65
C ALA A 41 -9.96 -0.46 -4.55
N VAL A 42 -8.75 -0.75 -5.03
CA VAL A 42 -8.16 -2.11 -5.00
C VAL A 42 -7.83 -2.53 -3.56
N PHE A 43 -7.30 -1.63 -2.74
CA PHE A 43 -7.11 -1.87 -1.31
C PHE A 43 -8.44 -2.17 -0.61
N ALA A 44 -9.49 -1.36 -0.86
CA ALA A 44 -10.81 -1.59 -0.29
C ALA A 44 -11.41 -2.93 -0.76
N GLU A 45 -11.21 -3.30 -2.03
CA GLU A 45 -11.64 -4.58 -2.59
C GLU A 45 -11.01 -5.77 -1.86
N HIS A 46 -9.69 -5.75 -1.65
CA HIS A 46 -8.99 -6.82 -0.94
C HIS A 46 -9.33 -6.84 0.55
N ALA A 47 -9.34 -5.67 1.21
CA ALA A 47 -9.64 -5.56 2.63
C ALA A 47 -11.05 -6.05 2.97
N SER A 48 -12.05 -5.71 2.14
CA SER A 48 -13.43 -6.18 2.32
C SER A 48 -13.59 -7.69 2.16
N ARG A 49 -12.66 -8.36 1.48
CA ARG A 49 -12.64 -9.82 1.29
C ARG A 49 -11.68 -10.54 2.24
N GLY A 50 -10.95 -9.82 3.10
CA GLY A 50 -9.86 -10.38 3.90
C GLY A 50 -8.74 -10.98 3.05
N ALA A 51 -8.54 -10.48 1.83
CA ALA A 51 -7.50 -10.93 0.91
C ALA A 51 -6.20 -10.15 1.12
N GLU A 52 -5.06 -10.80 0.88
CA GLU A 52 -3.74 -10.16 0.92
C GLU A 52 -3.61 -9.11 -0.20
N PHE A 53 -2.83 -8.05 0.02
CA PHE A 53 -2.63 -6.97 -0.94
C PHE A 53 -1.61 -7.33 -2.03
N ILE A 54 -1.88 -8.40 -2.78
CA ILE A 54 -1.00 -8.90 -3.85
C ILE A 54 -1.38 -8.22 -5.17
N PHE A 55 -0.95 -6.98 -5.35
CA PHE A 55 -1.07 -6.25 -6.62
C PHE A 55 0.05 -5.22 -6.76
N SER A 56 0.24 -4.66 -7.95
CA SER A 56 1.30 -3.69 -8.22
C SER A 56 0.85 -2.57 -9.15
N GLN A 57 1.74 -1.59 -9.35
CA GLN A 57 1.54 -0.53 -10.33
C GLN A 57 1.28 -1.05 -11.76
N GLN A 58 1.82 -2.23 -12.14
CA GLN A 58 1.59 -2.81 -13.46
C GLN A 58 0.12 -3.22 -13.69
N ASP A 59 -0.58 -3.57 -12.61
CA ASP A 59 -1.98 -4.03 -12.66
C ASP A 59 -2.98 -2.88 -12.80
N MET A 60 -2.58 -1.63 -12.54
CA MET A 60 -3.49 -0.48 -12.53
C MET A 60 -4.22 -0.25 -13.84
N LYS A 61 -3.62 -0.67 -14.97
CA LYS A 61 -4.30 -0.63 -16.28
C LYS A 61 -5.48 -1.60 -16.35
N TYR A 62 -5.37 -2.77 -15.73
CA TYR A 62 -6.46 -3.73 -15.61
C TYR A 62 -7.52 -3.20 -14.64
N TYR A 63 -7.12 -2.78 -13.44
CA TYR A 63 -8.05 -2.29 -12.42
C TYR A 63 -8.81 -1.03 -12.88
N ARG A 64 -8.21 -0.11 -13.62
CA ARG A 64 -8.93 1.01 -14.23
C ARG A 64 -10.10 0.55 -15.11
N LYS A 65 -9.88 -0.47 -15.93
CA LYS A 65 -10.92 -1.02 -16.81
C LYS A 65 -11.99 -1.77 -16.01
N LYS A 66 -11.58 -2.55 -15.01
CA LYS A 66 -12.48 -3.27 -14.10
C LYS A 66 -13.40 -2.29 -13.36
N ILE A 67 -12.83 -1.32 -12.67
CA ILE A 67 -13.57 -0.29 -11.92
C ILE A 67 -14.51 0.48 -12.85
N MET A 68 -14.05 0.88 -14.05
CA MET A 68 -14.91 1.56 -15.02
C MET A 68 -16.10 0.68 -15.43
N LEU A 69 -15.88 -0.61 -15.70
CA LEU A 69 -16.94 -1.55 -16.02
C LEU A 69 -17.92 -1.72 -14.85
N GLU A 70 -17.42 -1.86 -13.62
CA GLU A 70 -18.23 -2.03 -12.41
C GLU A 70 -19.11 -0.81 -12.13
N ILE A 71 -18.57 0.40 -12.33
CA ILE A 71 -19.33 1.66 -12.22
C ILE A 71 -20.42 1.72 -13.30
N LEU A 72 -20.07 1.44 -14.56
CA LEU A 72 -21.01 1.53 -15.68
C LEU A 72 -22.13 0.48 -15.61
N SER A 73 -21.83 -0.70 -15.09
CA SER A 73 -22.79 -1.79 -14.92
C SER A 73 -23.51 -1.78 -13.58
N ASN A 74 -23.07 -0.95 -12.62
CA ASN A 74 -23.53 -0.94 -11.23
C ASN A 74 -23.48 -2.33 -10.57
N GLN A 75 -22.40 -3.08 -10.85
CA GLN A 75 -22.19 -4.43 -10.35
C GLN A 75 -20.70 -4.66 -10.08
N ILE A 76 -20.37 -5.25 -8.92
CA ILE A 76 -19.01 -5.69 -8.58
C ILE A 76 -18.87 -7.16 -8.99
N TYR A 77 -17.77 -7.51 -9.65
CA TYR A 77 -17.47 -8.85 -10.11
C TYR A 77 -16.42 -9.57 -9.24
#